data_AF-A0A7R7CLK9-F1
#
_entry.id   AF-A0A7R7CLK9-F1
#
_cell.length_a   1.000
_cell.length_b   1.000
_cell.length_c   1.000
_cell.angle_alpha   90.00
_cell.angle_beta   90.00
_cell.angle_gamma   90.00
#
_symmetry.space_group_name_H-M   'P 1'
#
loop_
_entity.id
_entity.type
_entity.pdbx_description
1 polymer ?
#
loop_
_entity_poly.entity_id
_entity_poly.type
_entity_poly.pdbx_seq_one_letter_code
_entity_poly.pdbx_strand_id
1 'polypeptide(L)'
;MSEPEEARFGKDQVVRPTRMAEREPARRHWFRERLLLYAAVSFGSIIGSVLRALASMAALAWFGPGFPWGTLFVNLVGSFVIGFYATVTGPDGRAFAGMRQRQFVMSGICGGFTTFSIFSLETFQSLQAGRFAHAGLYIGISVVTWLAAVWVGHALALRLNRLEHQTRKWVPASGKSDARSNR
;
A
#
# COMPACT_ATOMS: atom_id res chain seq x y z
N MET A 1 81.91 7.85 -17.92
CA MET A 1 82.31 6.83 -16.92
C MET A 1 82.08 7.51 -15.57
N SER A 2 81.10 7.19 -14.73
CA SER A 2 80.24 6.00 -14.59
C SER A 2 78.97 6.37 -13.79
N GLU A 3 77.84 5.83 -14.28
CA GLU A 3 76.42 5.70 -13.85
C GLU A 3 75.77 6.36 -12.62
N PRO A 4 74.44 6.66 -12.72
CA PRO A 4 73.58 7.14 -11.63
C PRO A 4 72.96 6.00 -10.79
N GLU A 5 72.73 6.29 -9.51
CA GLU A 5 72.22 5.37 -8.49
C GLU A 5 70.71 5.09 -8.65
N GLU A 6 70.34 4.25 -9.63
CA GLU A 6 69.03 3.57 -9.66
C GLU A 6 68.98 2.47 -8.58
N ALA A 7 68.44 2.78 -7.39
CA ALA A 7 67.95 1.73 -6.48
C ALA A 7 67.04 2.27 -5.36
N ARG A 8 65.79 2.64 -5.67
CA ARG A 8 64.67 2.42 -4.72
C ARG A 8 63.46 1.89 -5.44
N PHE A 9 63.49 0.57 -5.63
CA PHE A 9 62.34 -0.27 -5.84
C PHE A 9 61.24 0.05 -4.82
N GLY A 10 60.11 0.53 -5.33
CA GLY A 10 58.81 0.52 -4.68
C GLY A 10 57.79 -0.13 -5.63
N LYS A 11 58.12 -1.30 -6.16
CA LYS A 11 57.15 -2.22 -6.77
C LYS A 11 56.25 -2.73 -5.63
N ASP A 12 55.19 -2.01 -5.29
CA ASP A 12 54.11 -2.54 -4.44
C ASP A 12 52.85 -1.65 -4.45
N GLN A 13 52.53 -1.03 -5.59
CA GLN A 13 51.11 -0.73 -5.87
C GLN A 13 50.46 -1.94 -6.51
N VAL A 14 50.40 -3.03 -5.74
CA VAL A 14 49.42 -4.09 -5.96
C VAL A 14 48.05 -3.44 -5.71
N VAL A 15 47.37 -3.05 -6.79
CA VAL A 15 45.97 -2.64 -6.79
C VAL A 15 45.18 -3.75 -6.08
N ARG A 16 44.78 -3.54 -4.82
CA ARG A 16 43.97 -4.50 -4.06
C ARG A 16 42.64 -4.74 -4.78
N PRO A 17 42.38 -5.94 -5.33
CA PRO A 17 41.12 -6.23 -6.00
C PRO A 17 40.11 -6.72 -4.94
N THR A 18 39.75 -5.89 -3.95
CA THR A 18 38.84 -6.33 -2.87
C THR A 18 37.53 -5.56 -2.80
N ARG A 19 37.35 -4.47 -3.55
CA ARG A 19 36.08 -3.69 -3.52
C ARG A 19 34.93 -4.29 -4.34
N MET A 20 35.20 -5.23 -5.24
CA MET A 20 34.20 -5.85 -6.12
C MET A 20 33.48 -7.03 -5.46
N ALA A 21 34.20 -7.86 -4.69
CA ALA A 21 33.66 -9.07 -4.07
C ALA A 21 32.68 -8.75 -2.92
N GLU A 22 32.92 -7.70 -2.13
CA GLU A 22 32.02 -7.28 -1.04
C GLU A 22 30.70 -6.65 -1.56
N ARG A 23 30.67 -6.13 -2.79
CA ARG A 23 29.48 -5.52 -3.39
C ARG A 23 28.49 -6.54 -3.96
N GLU A 24 28.94 -7.76 -4.27
CA GLU A 24 28.09 -8.83 -4.80
C GLU A 24 26.95 -9.29 -3.89
N PRO A 25 27.19 -9.62 -2.60
CA PRO A 25 26.12 -10.07 -1.70
C PRO A 25 25.09 -8.97 -1.45
N ALA A 26 25.53 -7.71 -1.33
CA ALA A 26 24.63 -6.57 -1.23
C ALA A 26 23.75 -6.45 -2.48
N ARG A 27 24.34 -6.47 -3.69
CA ARG A 27 23.61 -6.37 -4.97
C ARG A 27 22.52 -7.45 -5.12
N ARG A 28 22.84 -8.70 -4.72
CA ARG A 28 21.88 -9.83 -4.76
C ARG A 28 20.72 -9.62 -3.79
N HIS A 29 20.98 -9.09 -2.59
CA HIS A 29 19.93 -8.81 -1.60
C HIS A 29 18.96 -7.74 -2.09
N TRP A 30 19.46 -6.58 -2.51
CA TRP A 30 18.65 -5.48 -3.06
C TRP A 30 17.79 -5.91 -4.24
N PHE A 31 18.35 -6.74 -5.13
CA PHE A 31 17.62 -7.28 -6.26
C PHE A 31 16.48 -8.22 -5.82
N ARG A 32 16.76 -9.16 -4.90
CA ARG A 32 15.75 -10.09 -4.36
C ARG A 32 14.62 -9.34 -3.66
N GLU A 33 14.91 -8.34 -2.85
CA GLU A 33 13.88 -7.57 -2.16
C GLU A 33 12.94 -6.82 -3.12
N ARG A 34 13.50 -6.25 -4.18
CA ARG A 34 12.70 -5.60 -5.24
C ARG A 34 11.84 -6.61 -5.98
N LEU A 35 12.40 -7.76 -6.34
CA LEU A 35 11.62 -8.84 -6.96
C LEU A 35 10.46 -9.30 -6.07
N LEU A 36 10.71 -9.50 -4.77
CA LEU A 36 9.67 -9.89 -3.82
C LEU A 36 8.59 -8.80 -3.68
N LEU A 37 8.97 -7.53 -3.73
CA LEU A 37 8.02 -6.42 -3.72
C LEU A 37 7.15 -6.40 -5.00
N TYR A 38 7.76 -6.56 -6.18
CA TYR A 38 7.01 -6.65 -7.44
C TYR A 38 6.10 -7.87 -7.46
N ALA A 39 6.58 -9.04 -7.03
CA ALA A 39 5.77 -10.25 -6.93
C ALA A 39 4.56 -10.05 -6.00
N ALA A 40 4.75 -9.37 -4.86
CA ALA A 40 3.66 -9.04 -3.96
C ALA A 40 2.62 -8.14 -4.64
N VAL A 41 3.05 -7.03 -5.25
CA VAL A 41 2.11 -6.14 -5.98
C VAL A 41 1.37 -6.91 -7.06
N SER A 42 2.08 -7.68 -7.90
CA SER A 42 1.47 -8.47 -8.97
C SER A 42 0.43 -9.46 -8.46
N PHE A 43 0.74 -10.21 -7.40
CA PHE A 43 -0.21 -11.18 -6.84
C PHE A 43 -1.44 -10.49 -6.25
N GLY A 44 -1.24 -9.37 -5.54
CA GLY A 44 -2.35 -8.54 -5.07
C GLY A 44 -3.21 -8.02 -6.21
N SER A 45 -2.61 -7.54 -7.30
CA SER A 45 -3.34 -7.03 -8.46
C SER A 45 -4.14 -8.12 -9.17
N ILE A 46 -3.62 -9.35 -9.27
CA ILE A 46 -4.37 -10.49 -9.81
C ILE A 46 -5.63 -10.72 -8.97
N ILE A 47 -5.50 -10.80 -7.65
CA ILE A 47 -6.65 -10.97 -6.75
C ILE A 47 -7.65 -9.82 -6.92
N GLY A 48 -7.18 -8.58 -6.87
CA GLY A 48 -8.02 -7.39 -6.98
C GLY A 48 -8.78 -7.35 -8.31
N SER A 49 -8.10 -7.59 -9.43
CA SER A 49 -8.70 -7.56 -10.76
C SER A 49 -9.72 -8.67 -11.00
N VAL A 50 -9.48 -9.87 -10.46
CA VAL A 50 -10.46 -10.97 -10.49
C VAL A 50 -11.69 -10.62 -9.66
N LEU A 51 -11.52 -10.11 -8.44
CA LEU A 51 -12.63 -9.66 -7.60
C LEU A 51 -13.44 -8.56 -8.26
N ARG A 52 -12.78 -7.62 -8.93
CA ARG A 52 -13.44 -6.56 -9.71
C ARG A 52 -14.28 -7.17 -10.83
N ALA A 53 -13.74 -8.10 -11.60
CA ALA A 53 -14.48 -8.75 -12.69
C ALA A 53 -15.72 -9.48 -12.16
N LEU A 54 -15.58 -10.22 -11.05
CA LEU A 54 -16.69 -10.90 -10.39
C LEU A 54 -17.76 -9.92 -9.91
N ALA A 55 -17.36 -8.83 -9.26
CA ALA A 55 -18.29 -7.79 -8.80
C ALA A 55 -19.01 -7.10 -9.97
N SER A 56 -18.31 -6.80 -11.07
CA SER A 56 -18.92 -6.25 -12.28
C SER A 56 -19.95 -7.20 -12.90
N MET A 57 -19.64 -8.50 -12.99
CA MET A 57 -20.57 -9.50 -13.52
C MET A 57 -21.80 -9.68 -12.61
N ALA A 58 -21.59 -9.74 -11.29
CA ALA A 58 -22.69 -9.84 -10.33
C ALA A 58 -23.60 -8.61 -10.36
N ALA A 59 -23.03 -7.41 -10.44
CA ALA A 59 -23.78 -6.17 -10.53
C ALA A 59 -24.62 -6.12 -11.82
N LEU A 60 -24.06 -6.57 -12.95
CA LEU A 60 -24.80 -6.67 -14.20
C LEU A 60 -25.97 -7.66 -14.10
N ALA A 61 -25.77 -8.80 -13.43
CA ALA A 61 -26.81 -9.80 -13.24
C ALA A 61 -27.95 -9.31 -12.33
N TRP A 62 -27.65 -8.52 -11.30
CA TRP A 62 -28.65 -8.07 -10.32
C TRP A 62 -29.34 -6.75 -10.70
N PHE A 63 -28.62 -5.81 -11.30
CA PHE A 63 -29.13 -4.46 -11.56
C PHE A 63 -29.28 -4.12 -13.04
N GLY A 64 -28.85 -5.02 -13.94
CA GLY A 64 -28.89 -4.82 -15.38
C GLY A 64 -27.89 -3.78 -15.90
N PRO A 65 -27.89 -3.50 -17.22
CA PRO A 65 -26.91 -2.64 -17.88
C PRO A 65 -27.23 -1.13 -17.79
N GLY A 66 -28.29 -0.73 -17.08
CA GLY A 66 -28.80 0.64 -17.12
C GLY A 66 -27.89 1.69 -16.47
N PHE A 67 -27.08 1.28 -15.48
CA PHE A 67 -26.14 2.12 -14.76
C PHE A 67 -24.89 1.30 -14.34
N PRO A 68 -23.69 1.90 -14.23
CA PRO A 68 -22.44 1.17 -14.01
C PRO A 68 -22.22 0.80 -12.53
N TRP A 69 -23.15 0.03 -11.96
CA TRP A 69 -23.16 -0.33 -10.55
C TRP A 69 -21.89 -1.07 -10.10
N GLY A 70 -21.35 -1.93 -10.96
CA GLY A 70 -20.12 -2.67 -10.67
C GLY A 70 -18.93 -1.73 -10.44
N THR A 71 -18.71 -0.79 -11.36
CA THR A 71 -17.63 0.18 -11.30
C THR A 71 -17.80 1.14 -10.11
N LEU A 72 -19.03 1.58 -9.83
CA LEU A 72 -19.31 2.40 -8.65
C LEU A 72 -18.96 1.65 -7.35
N PHE A 73 -19.39 0.39 -7.23
CA PHE A 73 -19.21 -0.43 -6.05
C PHE A 73 -17.74 -0.75 -5.76
N VAL A 74 -16.98 -1.22 -6.76
CA VAL A 74 -15.59 -1.63 -6.55
C VAL A 74 -14.70 -0.45 -6.15
N ASN A 75 -14.92 0.72 -6.76
CA ASN A 75 -14.20 1.93 -6.39
C ASN A 75 -14.62 2.45 -5.00
N LEU A 76 -15.90 2.34 -4.63
CA LEU A 76 -16.38 2.70 -3.29
C LEU A 76 -15.71 1.87 -2.20
N VAL A 77 -15.77 0.54 -2.34
CA VAL A 77 -15.21 -0.40 -1.38
C VAL A 77 -13.68 -0.28 -1.34
N GLY A 78 -13.02 -0.21 -2.51
CA GLY A 78 -11.57 -0.06 -2.57
C GLY A 78 -11.08 1.26 -1.97
N SER A 79 -11.82 2.36 -2.16
CA SER A 79 -11.53 3.65 -1.53
C SER A 79 -11.64 3.61 -0.01
N PHE A 80 -12.68 2.95 0.53
CA PHE A 80 -12.79 2.70 1.96
C PHE A 80 -11.60 1.88 2.49
N VAL A 81 -11.30 0.75 1.83
CA VAL A 81 -10.24 -0.18 2.25
C VAL A 81 -8.88 0.51 2.24
N ILE A 82 -8.52 1.26 1.20
CA ILE A 82 -7.22 1.93 1.13
C ILE A 82 -7.10 3.04 2.18
N GLY A 83 -8.16 3.82 2.44
CA GLY A 83 -8.19 4.85 3.48
C GLY A 83 -8.02 4.24 4.89
N PHE A 84 -8.73 3.15 5.16
CA PHE A 84 -8.61 2.42 6.42
C PHE A 84 -7.22 1.81 6.59
N TYR A 85 -6.75 1.06 5.59
CA TYR A 85 -5.52 0.29 5.67
C TYR A 85 -4.28 1.19 5.74
N ALA A 86 -4.24 2.27 4.95
CA ALA A 86 -3.15 3.23 5.00
C ALA A 86 -2.99 3.88 6.39
N THR A 87 -4.10 4.06 7.09
CA THR A 87 -4.15 4.72 8.40
C THR A 87 -3.83 3.77 9.55
N VAL A 88 -4.36 2.54 9.52
CA VAL A 88 -4.09 1.55 10.57
C VAL A 88 -2.64 1.06 10.54
N THR A 89 -1.99 1.09 9.36
CA THR A 89 -0.59 0.70 9.15
C THR A 89 0.38 1.87 9.03
N GLY A 90 -0.08 3.08 9.34
CA GLY A 90 0.76 4.28 9.39
C GLY A 90 1.83 4.23 10.49
N PRO A 91 2.75 5.20 10.55
CA PRO A 91 3.80 5.27 11.58
C PRO A 91 3.25 5.24 13.01
N ASP A 92 2.14 5.95 13.25
CA ASP A 92 1.40 5.97 14.53
C ASP A 92 0.26 4.93 14.56
N GLY A 93 0.27 4.00 13.61
CA GLY A 93 -0.73 2.96 13.45
C GLY A 93 -0.47 1.80 14.40
N ARG A 94 -1.55 1.16 14.86
CA ARG A 94 -1.44 -0.01 15.74
C ARG A 94 -0.93 -1.27 15.04
N ALA A 95 -1.17 -1.38 13.73
CA ALA A 95 -0.81 -2.57 12.96
C ALA A 95 0.55 -2.36 12.29
N PHE A 96 1.56 -3.11 12.71
CA PHE A 96 2.85 -3.08 12.04
C PHE A 96 2.76 -3.80 10.68
N ALA A 97 2.92 -3.05 9.59
CA ALA A 97 3.01 -3.60 8.25
C ALA A 97 4.26 -3.06 7.54
N GLY A 98 5.14 -3.97 7.13
CA GLY A 98 6.30 -3.63 6.33
C GLY A 98 5.92 -3.11 4.95
N MET A 99 6.89 -2.53 4.24
CA MET A 99 6.69 -1.96 2.90
C MET A 99 6.03 -2.97 1.94
N ARG A 100 6.45 -4.24 1.95
CA ARG A 100 5.89 -5.27 1.07
C ARG A 100 4.41 -5.52 1.32
N GLN A 101 4.00 -5.65 2.59
CA GLN A 101 2.59 -5.84 2.95
C GLN A 101 1.75 -4.63 2.56
N ARG A 102 2.28 -3.42 2.77
CA ARG A 102 1.61 -2.19 2.36
C ARG A 102 1.40 -2.13 0.86
N GLN A 103 2.43 -2.43 0.08
CA GLN A 103 2.33 -2.44 -1.38
C GLN A 103 1.44 -3.57 -1.91
N PHE A 104 1.45 -4.74 -1.27
CA PHE A 104 0.54 -5.85 -1.58
C PHE A 104 -0.93 -5.44 -1.50
N VAL A 105 -1.33 -4.76 -0.40
CA VAL A 105 -2.73 -4.36 -0.20
C VAL A 105 -3.08 -3.09 -0.98
N MET A 106 -2.27 -2.04 -0.88
CA MET A 106 -2.59 -0.72 -1.43
C MET A 106 -2.42 -0.70 -2.95
N SER A 107 -1.23 -1.04 -3.44
CA SER A 107 -0.93 -0.99 -4.88
C SER A 107 -1.36 -2.28 -5.59
N GLY A 108 -1.28 -3.42 -4.91
CA GLY A 108 -1.70 -4.72 -5.43
C GLY A 108 -3.22 -4.84 -5.45
N ILE A 109 -3.82 -5.24 -4.32
CA ILE A 109 -5.25 -5.53 -4.21
C ILE A 109 -6.10 -4.32 -4.58
N CYS A 110 -5.94 -3.18 -3.90
CA CYS A 110 -6.78 -2.01 -4.16
C CYS A 110 -6.53 -1.46 -5.57
N GLY A 111 -5.27 -1.45 -6.03
CA GLY A 111 -4.93 -1.02 -7.39
C GLY A 111 -5.54 -1.90 -8.50
N GLY A 112 -5.61 -3.23 -8.30
CA GLY A 112 -6.28 -4.13 -9.24
C GLY A 112 -7.82 -4.13 -9.13
N PHE A 113 -8.32 -3.90 -7.92
CA PHE A 113 -9.76 -3.93 -7.61
C PHE A 113 -10.50 -2.67 -8.02
N THR A 114 -9.88 -1.51 -7.87
CA THR A 114 -10.43 -0.22 -8.29
C THR A 114 -10.11 0.08 -9.74
N THR A 115 -10.85 0.98 -10.38
CA THR A 115 -10.62 1.35 -11.78
C THR A 115 -11.16 2.73 -12.10
N PHE A 116 -10.25 3.62 -12.50
CA PHE A 116 -10.62 4.91 -13.07
C PHE A 116 -10.77 4.84 -14.60
N SER A 117 -10.03 3.95 -15.27
CA SER A 117 -10.07 3.82 -16.72
C SER A 117 -11.41 3.30 -17.23
N ILE A 118 -12.02 2.31 -16.56
CA ILE A 118 -13.35 1.80 -16.92
C ILE A 118 -14.41 2.87 -16.65
N PHE A 119 -14.34 3.57 -15.51
CA PHE A 119 -15.20 4.73 -15.20
C PHE A 119 -15.16 5.79 -16.31
N SER A 120 -13.96 6.16 -16.77
CA SER A 120 -13.78 7.12 -17.86
C SER A 120 -14.39 6.64 -19.18
N LEU A 121 -14.23 5.35 -19.51
CA LEU A 121 -14.81 4.75 -20.71
C LEU A 121 -16.34 4.73 -20.67
N GLU A 122 -16.94 4.31 -19.56
CA GLU A 122 -18.40 4.28 -19.36
C GLU A 122 -19.01 5.70 -19.40
N THR A 123 -18.30 6.66 -18.82
CA THR A 123 -18.67 8.08 -18.87
C THR A 123 -18.61 8.61 -20.30
N PHE A 124 -17.52 8.35 -21.02
CA PHE A 124 -17.36 8.74 -22.41
C PHE A 124 -18.43 8.13 -23.31
N GLN A 125 -18.73 6.84 -23.15
CA GLN A 125 -19.80 6.16 -23.89
C GLN A 125 -21.17 6.78 -23.62
N SER A 126 -21.45 7.16 -22.38
CA SER A 126 -22.70 7.85 -22.02
C SER A 126 -22.82 9.21 -22.69
N LEU A 127 -21.72 9.97 -22.76
CA LEU A 127 -21.65 11.25 -23.46
C LEU A 127 -21.85 11.08 -24.97
N GLN A 128 -21.18 10.10 -25.59
CA GLN A 128 -21.33 9.78 -27.01
C GLN A 128 -22.76 9.36 -27.37
N ALA A 129 -23.47 8.70 -26.44
CA ALA A 129 -24.87 8.34 -26.60
C ALA A 129 -25.85 9.51 -26.35
N GLY A 130 -25.35 10.74 -26.14
CA GLY A 130 -26.17 11.92 -25.84
C GLY A 130 -26.81 11.92 -24.44
N ARG A 131 -26.45 10.96 -23.58
CA ARG A 131 -27.01 10.79 -22.22
C ARG A 131 -26.29 11.68 -21.21
N PHE A 132 -26.25 12.99 -21.45
CA PHE A 132 -25.48 13.96 -20.65
C PHE A 132 -25.87 13.97 -19.16
N ALA A 133 -27.17 13.95 -18.85
CA ALA A 133 -27.64 13.91 -17.48
C ALA A 133 -27.18 12.65 -16.74
N HIS A 134 -27.19 11.49 -17.42
CA HIS A 134 -26.72 10.23 -16.86
C HIS A 134 -25.21 10.26 -16.60
N ALA A 135 -24.43 10.75 -17.56
CA ALA A 135 -22.99 10.91 -17.41
C ALA A 135 -22.64 11.86 -16.24
N GLY A 136 -23.30 13.02 -16.17
CA GLY A 136 -23.11 13.99 -15.09
C GLY A 136 -23.44 13.41 -13.71
N LEU A 137 -24.57 12.69 -13.60
CA LEU A 137 -24.96 12.00 -12.36
C LEU A 137 -23.94 10.93 -11.97
N TYR A 138 -23.49 10.12 -12.93
CA TYR A 138 -22.52 9.06 -12.68
C TYR A 138 -21.18 9.62 -12.19
N ILE A 139 -20.67 10.69 -12.82
CA ILE A 139 -19.45 11.38 -12.37
C ILE A 139 -19.63 11.93 -10.95
N GLY A 140 -20.72 12.67 -10.71
CA GLY A 140 -20.97 13.32 -9.43
C GLY A 140 -21.08 12.33 -8.27
N ILE A 141 -21.93 11.30 -8.42
CA ILE A 141 -22.09 10.25 -7.40
C ILE A 141 -20.76 9.52 -7.18
N SER A 142 -20.06 9.16 -8.24
CA SER A 142 -18.79 8.42 -8.14
C SER A 142 -17.76 9.18 -7.32
N VAL A 143 -17.42 10.42 -7.70
CA VAL A 143 -16.38 11.19 -7.02
C VAL A 143 -16.75 11.46 -5.56
N VAL A 144 -17.99 11.88 -5.29
CA VAL A 144 -18.44 12.20 -3.93
C VAL A 144 -18.39 10.95 -3.03
N THR A 145 -18.94 9.83 -3.50
CA THR A 145 -19.03 8.62 -2.67
C THR A 145 -17.67 7.98 -2.44
N TRP A 146 -16.79 7.94 -3.45
CA TRP A 146 -15.45 7.37 -3.30
C TRP A 146 -14.58 8.19 -2.35
N LEU A 147 -14.60 9.52 -2.47
CA LEU A 147 -13.88 10.38 -1.53
C LEU A 147 -14.43 10.25 -0.11
N ALA A 148 -15.76 10.28 0.05
CA ALA A 148 -16.40 10.06 1.35
C ALA A 148 -15.98 8.71 1.96
N ALA A 149 -15.90 7.65 1.15
CA ALA A 149 -15.44 6.34 1.61
C ALA A 149 -13.99 6.34 2.11
N VAL A 150 -13.06 7.03 1.44
CA VAL A 150 -11.68 7.20 1.96
C VAL A 150 -11.71 7.88 3.33
N TRP A 151 -12.46 8.97 3.48
CA TRP A 151 -12.60 9.69 4.75
C TRP A 151 -13.16 8.81 5.86
N VAL A 152 -14.21 8.05 5.57
CA VAL A 152 -14.83 7.13 6.54
C VAL A 152 -13.84 6.04 6.95
N GLY A 153 -13.12 5.44 5.99
CA GLY A 153 -12.09 4.44 6.27
C GLY A 153 -10.97 5.00 7.16
N HIS A 154 -10.46 6.18 6.83
CA HIS A 154 -9.46 6.89 7.62
C HIS A 154 -9.96 7.20 9.05
N ALA A 155 -11.15 7.77 9.19
CA ALA A 155 -11.72 8.13 10.49
C ALA A 155 -11.92 6.91 11.39
N LEU A 156 -12.39 5.80 10.82
CA LEU A 156 -12.57 4.54 11.56
C LEU A 156 -11.23 3.98 12.04
N ALA A 157 -10.21 3.97 11.19
CA ALA A 157 -8.87 3.53 11.57
C ALA A 157 -8.25 4.41 12.67
N LEU A 158 -8.44 5.73 12.63
CA LEU A 158 -8.01 6.63 13.71
C LEU A 158 -8.70 6.34 15.04
N ARG A 159 -10.01 6.03 15.02
CA ARG A 159 -10.73 5.63 16.23
C ARG A 159 -10.15 4.34 16.81
N LEU A 160 -9.86 3.36 15.96
CA LEU A 160 -9.26 2.09 16.38
C LEU A 160 -7.85 2.24 16.96
N ASN A 161 -7.00 3.07 16.34
CA ASN A 161 -5.65 3.33 16.86
C ASN A 161 -5.68 4.02 18.23
N ARG A 162 -6.64 4.94 18.47
CA ARG A 162 -6.79 5.61 19.77
C ARG A 162 -7.14 4.66 20.91
N LEU A 163 -7.98 3.66 20.66
CA LEU A 163 -8.38 2.68 21.68
C LEU A 163 -7.19 1.85 22.18
N GLU A 164 -6.25 1.51 21.31
CA GLU A 164 -5.08 0.72 21.70
C GLU A 164 -4.08 1.50 22.57
N HIS A 165 -3.94 2.80 22.31
CA HIS A 165 -3.12 3.65 23.18
C HIS A 165 -3.70 3.81 24.59
N GLN A 166 -5.03 3.76 24.74
CA GLN A 166 -5.67 3.82 26.05
C GLN A 166 -5.48 2.51 26.84
N THR A 167 -5.62 1.34 26.20
CA THR A 167 -5.38 0.05 26.86
C THR A 167 -3.92 -0.18 27.22
N ARG A 168 -2.95 0.22 26.38
CA ARG A 168 -1.52 0.14 26.74
C ARG A 168 -1.13 1.03 27.93
N LYS A 169 -1.83 2.14 28.15
CA LYS A 169 -1.59 3.03 29.29
C LYS A 169 -2.23 2.54 30.59
N TRP A 170 -3.20 1.63 30.52
CA TRP A 170 -3.87 1.08 31.69
C TRP A 170 -3.22 -0.27 32.10
N VAL A 171 -2.08 -0.19 32.78
CA VAL A 171 -1.59 -1.26 33.64
C VAL A 171 -1.83 -0.77 35.07
N PRO A 172 -2.78 -1.34 35.84
CA PRO A 172 -2.93 -0.94 37.23
C PRO A 172 -1.62 -1.26 37.94
N ALA A 173 -0.98 -0.24 38.51
CA ALA A 173 0.12 -0.43 39.43
C ALA A 173 -0.44 -1.27 40.59
N SER A 174 -0.12 -2.57 40.59
CA SER A 174 -0.47 -3.45 41.68
C SER A 174 0.14 -2.87 42.95
N GLY A 175 -0.72 -2.61 43.92
CA GLY A 175 -0.40 -1.89 45.14
C GLY A 175 0.79 -2.49 45.85
N LYS A 176 1.86 -1.69 45.98
CA LYS A 176 2.74 -1.77 47.14
C LYS A 176 2.19 -0.78 48.16
N SER A 177 1.17 -1.18 48.93
CA SER A 177 0.88 -0.53 50.21
C SER A 177 1.52 -1.37 51.30
N ASP A 178 2.62 -0.84 51.85
CA ASP A 178 2.95 -0.87 53.27
C ASP A 178 2.49 -2.09 54.07
N ALA A 179 3.36 -3.09 54.12
CA ALA A 179 3.41 -3.99 55.27
C ALA A 179 4.48 -3.49 56.26
N ARG A 180 4.02 -2.60 57.15
CA ARG A 180 4.42 -2.51 58.56
C ARG A 180 5.91 -2.32 58.87
N SER A 181 6.24 -1.04 59.05
CA SER A 181 6.83 -0.58 60.32
C SER A 181 6.01 -1.14 61.50
N ASN A 182 6.43 -2.27 62.09
CA ASN A 182 6.36 -2.53 63.54
C ASN A 182 7.03 -3.87 63.90
N ARG A 183 8.35 -3.87 64.11
CA ARG A 183 9.04 -4.56 65.23
C ARG A 183 10.54 -4.36 65.17
#